data_AF-A0A452RKU1-F1
#
_entry.id   AF-A0A452RKU1-F1
#
_cell.length_a   1.000
_cell.length_b   1.000
_cell.length_c   1.000
_cell.angle_alpha   90.00
_cell.angle_beta   90.00
_cell.angle_gamma   90.00
#
_symmetry.space_group_name_H-M   'P 1'
#
loop_
_entity.id
_entity.type
_entity.pdbx_description
1 polymer ?
#
loop_
_entity_poly.entity_id
_entity_poly.type
_entity_poly.pdbx_seq_one_letter_code
_entity_poly.pdbx_strand_id
1 'polypeptide(L)'
;MDQPAGLQVDYVFRGVEHAVRVVVSGQVLELEVEDRMTADQWRGEFDASFIEDLTHKTGNFKQFNIFCNMLESALTQSSESVTLDLLTYTDLESLRNRKMGGRPGPLASRSAQLNSKRYLILIYSVEFDRWG
;
A
#
# COMPACT_ATOMS: atom_id res chain seq x y z
N MET A 1 12.31 -23.67 15.20
CA MET A 1 12.20 -22.22 15.07
C MET A 1 12.04 -21.95 13.60
N ASP A 2 10.80 -21.89 13.11
CA ASP A 2 10.52 -21.37 11.78
C ASP A 2 10.73 -19.86 11.88
N GLN A 3 11.79 -19.35 11.26
CA GLN A 3 11.91 -17.91 11.07
C GLN A 3 10.74 -17.50 10.19
N PRO A 4 9.89 -16.55 10.62
CA PRO A 4 8.83 -16.07 9.74
C PRO A 4 9.52 -15.54 8.47
N ALA A 5 9.07 -16.01 7.31
CA ALA A 5 9.63 -15.62 6.02
C ALA A 5 9.34 -14.13 5.81
N GLY A 6 10.30 -13.30 6.21
CA GLY A 6 10.25 -11.86 6.04
C GLY A 6 10.99 -11.46 4.76
N LEU A 7 10.30 -10.81 3.84
CA LEU A 7 10.91 -10.15 2.69
C LEU A 7 11.31 -8.73 3.10
N GLN A 8 12.56 -8.34 2.87
CA GLN A 8 12.97 -6.94 2.94
C GLN A 8 13.62 -6.54 1.63
N VAL A 9 13.16 -5.45 1.04
CA VAL A 9 13.72 -4.87 -0.19
C VAL A 9 13.82 -3.36 -0.05
N ASP A 10 14.82 -2.77 -0.69
CA ASP A 10 14.87 -1.32 -0.86
C ASP A 10 14.03 -0.96 -2.10
N TYR A 11 13.06 -0.06 -1.94
CA TYR A 11 12.11 0.35 -2.97
C TYR A 11 12.08 1.88 -3.08
N VAL A 12 12.09 2.40 -4.30
CA VAL A 12 12.11 3.84 -4.55
C VAL A 12 10.69 4.34 -4.80
N PHE A 13 10.14 5.09 -3.84
CA PHE A 13 8.87 5.78 -4.00
C PHE A 13 9.12 7.23 -4.41
N ARG A 14 8.68 7.63 -5.61
CA ARG A 14 8.75 9.02 -6.11
C ARG A 14 10.17 9.64 -6.04
N GLY A 15 11.20 8.82 -6.24
CA GLY A 15 12.61 9.24 -6.21
C GLY A 15 13.26 9.21 -4.83
N VAL A 16 12.54 8.77 -3.78
CA VAL A 16 13.09 8.59 -2.42
C VAL A 16 13.19 7.11 -2.11
N GLU A 17 14.37 6.68 -1.67
CA GLU A 17 14.65 5.29 -1.31
C GLU A 17 14.09 4.95 0.08
N HIS A 18 13.30 3.88 0.14
CA HIS A 18 12.70 3.39 1.37
C HIS A 18 13.03 1.90 1.55
N ALA A 19 13.29 1.47 2.78
CA ALA A 19 13.35 0.05 3.09
C ALA A 19 11.92 -0.44 3.35
N VAL A 20 11.44 -1.38 2.55
CA VAL A 20 10.13 -2.02 2.76
C VAL A 20 10.34 -3.43 3.26
N ARG A 21 9.76 -3.72 4.41
CA ARG A 21 9.78 -5.05 5.03
C ARG A 21 8.37 -5.58 5.13
N VAL A 22 8.20 -6.84 4.71
CA VAL A 22 6.95 -7.58 4.74
C VAL A 22 7.20 -8.88 5.47
N VAL A 23 6.37 -9.19 6.45
CA VAL A 23 6.42 -10.46 7.18
C VAL A 23 5.02 -11.05 7.20
N VAL A 24 4.88 -12.27 6.70
CA VAL A 24 3.61 -13.01 6.75
C VAL A 24 3.72 -14.09 7.82
N SER A 25 2.95 -13.93 8.89
CA SER A 25 2.91 -14.84 10.03
C SER A 25 1.53 -15.50 10.12
N GLY A 26 1.35 -16.62 9.43
CA GLY A 26 0.06 -17.32 9.36
C GLY A 26 -0.98 -16.51 8.57
N GLN A 27 -1.95 -15.92 9.28
CA GLN A 27 -3.02 -15.08 8.69
C GLN A 27 -2.85 -13.59 9.02
N VAL A 28 -1.64 -13.17 9.38
CA VAL A 28 -1.32 -11.79 9.70
C VAL A 28 -0.19 -11.31 8.79
N LEU A 29 -0.42 -10.17 8.14
CA LEU A 29 0.54 -9.45 7.31
C LEU A 29 1.06 -8.26 8.11
N GLU A 30 2.35 -8.28 8.40
CA GLU A 30 3.07 -7.14 8.95
C GLU A 30 3.83 -6.42 7.84
N LEU A 31 3.62 -5.12 7.74
CA LEU A 31 4.23 -4.25 6.76
C LEU A 31 4.98 -3.12 7.48
N GLU A 32 6.22 -2.88 7.11
CA GLU A 32 7.03 -1.80 7.62
C GLU A 32 7.69 -1.07 6.46
N VAL A 33 7.67 0.25 6.50
CA VAL A 33 8.32 1.13 5.53
C VAL A 33 9.19 2.10 6.32
N GLU A 34 10.47 2.14 6.00
CA GLU A 34 11.45 3.05 6.58
C GLU A 34 11.96 4.00 5.50
N ASP A 35 11.90 5.31 5.73
CA ASP A 35 12.58 6.31 4.91
C ASP A 35 14.07 6.31 5.29
N ARG A 36 14.94 5.94 4.33
CA ARG A 36 16.39 5.85 4.58
C ARG A 36 17.03 7.22 4.82
N MET A 37 16.42 8.31 4.33
CA MET A 37 16.94 9.65 4.47
C MET A 37 16.56 10.29 5.81
N THR A 38 15.31 10.12 6.25
CA THR A 38 14.81 10.75 7.49
C THR A 38 14.81 9.82 8.70
N ALA A 39 15.02 8.51 8.49
CA ALA A 39 14.84 7.45 9.47
C ALA A 39 13.41 7.36 10.04
N ASP A 40 12.42 7.93 9.34
CA ASP A 40 11.01 7.78 9.70
C ASP A 40 10.54 6.36 9.38
N GLN A 41 9.78 5.76 10.30
CA GLN A 41 9.25 4.41 10.13
C GLN A 41 7.72 4.40 10.24
N TRP A 42 7.10 3.65 9.34
CA TRP A 42 5.66 3.39 9.33
C TRP A 42 5.41 1.89 9.33
N ARG A 43 4.77 1.40 10.38
CA ARG A 43 4.39 0.00 10.53
C ARG A 43 2.88 -0.17 10.52
N GLY A 44 2.41 -1.23 9.88
CA GLY A 44 1.03 -1.66 9.84
C GLY A 44 0.93 -3.16 10.01
N GLU A 45 -0.10 -3.61 10.72
CA GLU A 45 -0.43 -5.02 10.90
C GLU A 45 -1.86 -5.23 10.41
N PHE A 46 -2.06 -6.25 9.58
CA PHE A 46 -3.32 -6.52 8.92
C PHE A 46 -3.62 -8.02 8.98
N ASP A 47 -4.76 -8.39 9.56
CA ASP A 47 -5.23 -9.77 9.52
C ASP A 47 -5.86 -10.12 8.16
N ALA A 48 -6.02 -11.41 7.91
CA ALA A 48 -6.60 -11.91 6.67
C ALA A 48 -7.99 -11.36 6.40
N SER A 49 -8.85 -11.31 7.42
CA SER A 49 -10.21 -10.77 7.33
C SER A 49 -10.22 -9.31 6.88
N PHE A 50 -9.33 -8.48 7.42
CA PHE A 50 -9.21 -7.07 7.06
C PHE A 50 -8.78 -6.89 5.61
N ILE A 51 -7.79 -7.65 5.13
CA ILE A 51 -7.32 -7.58 3.74
C ILE A 51 -8.40 -8.04 2.76
N GLU A 52 -9.09 -9.12 3.09
CA GLU A 52 -10.20 -9.65 2.30
C GLU A 52 -11.37 -8.64 2.23
N ASP A 53 -11.75 -8.04 3.35
CA ASP A 53 -12.75 -6.98 3.40
C ASP A 53 -12.30 -5.72 2.64
N LEU A 54 -11.01 -5.36 2.73
CA LEU A 54 -10.45 -4.21 2.02
C LEU A 54 -10.55 -4.41 0.51
N THR A 55 -10.11 -5.57 0.01
CA THR A 55 -10.13 -5.88 -1.42
C THR A 55 -11.58 -6.03 -1.93
N HIS A 56 -12.48 -6.59 -1.12
CA HIS A 56 -13.90 -6.64 -1.41
C HIS A 56 -14.51 -5.23 -1.55
N LYS A 57 -14.18 -4.31 -0.63
CA LYS A 57 -14.63 -2.90 -0.69
C LYS A 57 -14.12 -2.16 -1.93
N THR A 58 -12.97 -2.55 -2.48
CA THR A 58 -12.46 -1.97 -3.74
C THR A 58 -13.15 -2.52 -4.98
N GLY A 59 -14.05 -3.51 -4.83
CA GLY A 59 -14.77 -4.15 -5.93
C GLY A 59 -14.00 -5.29 -6.60
N ASN A 60 -12.83 -5.66 -6.08
CA ASN A 60 -11.98 -6.72 -6.61
C ASN A 60 -11.46 -7.60 -5.47
N PHE A 61 -12.31 -8.52 -5.02
CA PHE A 61 -11.97 -9.44 -3.94
C PHE A 61 -10.69 -10.24 -4.26
N LYS A 62 -9.78 -10.26 -3.29
CA LYS A 62 -8.56 -11.06 -3.32
C LYS A 62 -8.42 -11.76 -1.97
N GLN A 63 -8.22 -13.07 -2.03
CA GLN A 63 -7.87 -13.84 -0.83
C GLN A 63 -6.56 -13.31 -0.23
N PHE A 64 -6.42 -13.42 1.09
CA PHE A 64 -5.24 -12.93 1.80
C PHE A 64 -3.90 -13.40 1.19
N ASN A 65 -3.78 -14.70 0.90
CA ASN A 65 -2.55 -15.26 0.31
C ASN A 65 -2.26 -14.69 -1.08
N ILE A 66 -3.29 -14.46 -1.89
CA ILE A 66 -3.12 -13.86 -3.22
C ILE A 66 -2.67 -12.40 -3.09
N PHE A 67 -3.23 -11.66 -2.14
CA PHE A 67 -2.82 -10.29 -1.87
C PHE A 67 -1.35 -10.22 -1.41
N CYS A 68 -0.92 -11.13 -0.52
CA CYS A 68 0.47 -11.22 -0.08
C CYS A 68 1.41 -11.53 -1.25
N ASN A 69 1.07 -12.50 -2.09
CA ASN A 69 1.86 -12.83 -3.30
C ASN A 69 1.95 -11.64 -4.28
N MET A 70 0.85 -10.88 -4.44
CA MET A 70 0.83 -9.68 -5.28
C MET A 70 1.74 -8.59 -4.70
N LEU A 71 1.71 -8.39 -3.38
CA LEU A 71 2.57 -7.44 -2.69
C LEU A 71 4.05 -7.81 -2.82
N GLU A 72 4.39 -9.08 -2.61
CA GLU A 72 5.75 -9.61 -2.80
C GLU A 72 6.22 -9.45 -4.25
N SER A 73 5.35 -9.75 -5.22
CA SER A 73 5.66 -9.60 -6.64
C SER A 73 5.88 -8.12 -7.03
N ALA A 74 5.12 -7.21 -6.44
CA ALA A 74 5.28 -5.78 -6.68
C ALA A 74 6.57 -5.24 -6.06
N LEU A 75 6.96 -5.75 -4.88
CA LEU A 75 8.20 -5.41 -4.20
C LEU A 75 9.44 -5.93 -4.92
N THR A 76 9.37 -7.16 -5.41
CA THR A 76 10.44 -7.79 -6.21
C THR A 76 10.44 -7.35 -7.67
N GLN A 77 9.47 -6.51 -8.07
CA GLN A 77 9.26 -6.08 -9.45
C GLN A 77 9.19 -7.26 -10.44
N SER A 78 8.66 -8.40 -9.98
CA SER A 78 8.59 -9.64 -10.77
C SER A 78 7.34 -9.72 -11.66
N SER A 79 6.45 -8.73 -11.58
CA SER A 79 5.21 -8.67 -12.34
C SER A 79 4.87 -7.23 -12.74
N GLU A 80 4.66 -7.01 -14.04
CA GLU A 80 4.28 -5.69 -14.58
C GLU A 80 2.83 -5.30 -14.27
N SER A 81 1.99 -6.27 -13.88
CA SER A 81 0.58 -6.04 -13.54
C SER A 81 0.39 -5.48 -12.13
N VAL A 82 1.44 -5.44 -11.30
CA VAL A 82 1.36 -4.92 -9.93
C VAL A 82 2.48 -3.91 -9.68
N THR A 83 2.12 -2.76 -9.12
CA THR A 83 3.06 -1.72 -8.73
C THR A 83 2.70 -1.18 -7.35
N LEU A 84 3.67 -0.52 -6.69
CA LEU A 84 3.47 0.09 -5.38
C LEU A 84 3.71 1.59 -5.45
N ASP A 85 2.85 2.36 -4.78
CA ASP A 85 3.06 3.78 -4.54
C ASP A 85 2.89 4.08 -3.04
N LEU A 86 3.57 5.10 -2.55
CA LEU A 86 3.48 5.55 -1.16
C LEU A 86 2.85 6.94 -1.14
N LEU A 87 1.64 7.02 -0.58
CA LEU A 87 0.85 8.24 -0.56
C LEU A 87 0.76 8.83 0.84
N THR A 88 0.73 10.16 0.91
CA THR A 88 0.31 10.88 2.10
C THR A 88 -1.21 11.00 2.16
N TYR A 89 -1.74 11.41 3.31
CA TYR A 89 -3.16 11.73 3.43
C TYR A 89 -3.61 12.80 2.40
N THR A 90 -2.78 13.81 2.17
CA THR A 90 -3.05 14.88 1.20
C THR A 90 -3.10 14.36 -0.24
N ASP A 91 -2.22 13.42 -0.58
CA ASP A 91 -2.26 12.75 -1.89
C ASP A 91 -3.56 11.95 -2.07
N LEU A 92 -3.99 11.22 -1.04
CA LEU A 92 -5.24 10.45 -1.07
C LEU A 92 -6.46 11.36 -1.26
N GLU A 93 -6.52 12.49 -0.56
CA GLU A 93 -7.59 13.47 -0.74
C GLU A 93 -7.60 14.04 -2.17
N SER A 94 -6.42 14.33 -2.70
CA SER A 94 -6.25 14.81 -4.07
C SER A 94 -6.66 13.76 -5.11
N LEU A 95 -6.41 12.48 -4.84
CA LEU A 95 -6.84 11.36 -5.70
C LEU A 95 -8.37 11.18 -5.66
N ARG A 96 -8.98 11.27 -4.47
CA ARG A 96 -10.44 11.24 -4.29
C ARG A 96 -11.12 12.40 -5.00
N ASN A 97 -10.58 13.61 -4.87
CA ASN A 97 -11.17 14.81 -5.47
C ASN A 97 -11.09 14.79 -7.00
N ARG A 98 -10.04 14.16 -7.56
CA ARG A 98 -9.93 13.88 -9.01
C ARG A 98 -10.91 12.81 -9.49
N LYS A 99 -11.10 11.72 -8.75
CA LYS A 99 -12.07 10.65 -9.12
C LYS A 99 -13.53 11.09 -9.01
N MET A 100 -13.89 12.00 -8.11
CA MET A 100 -15.29 12.42 -7.88
C MET A 100 -15.67 13.79 -8.47
N GLY A 101 -14.82 14.44 -9.25
CA GLY A 101 -15.18 15.69 -9.93
C GLY A 101 -15.54 16.83 -8.97
N GLY A 102 -14.61 17.19 -8.08
CA GLY A 102 -14.55 18.50 -7.44
C GLY A 102 -15.67 18.87 -6.46
N ARG A 103 -15.34 18.94 -5.16
CA ARG A 103 -15.86 19.94 -4.22
C ARG A 103 -14.97 20.00 -2.98
N PRO A 104 -14.29 21.13 -2.69
CA PRO A 104 -13.48 21.24 -1.49
C PRO A 104 -14.41 21.43 -0.27
N GLY A 105 -14.47 20.42 0.59
CA GLY A 105 -15.14 20.52 1.89
C GLY A 105 -14.18 21.06 2.97
N PRO A 106 -14.60 21.97 3.87
CA PRO A 106 -13.72 22.59 4.84
C PRO A 106 -13.57 21.71 6.09
N LEU A 107 -12.47 20.97 6.22
CA LEU A 107 -12.13 20.21 7.43
C LEU A 107 -10.62 20.27 7.73
N ALA A 108 -10.10 21.49 7.88
CA ALA A 108 -8.68 21.77 8.11
C ALA A 108 -8.14 21.40 9.52
N SER A 109 -8.94 20.76 10.41
CA SER A 109 -8.54 20.56 11.82
C SER A 109 -8.15 19.14 12.23
N ARG A 110 -8.28 18.12 11.35
CA ARG A 110 -7.80 16.74 11.60
C ARG A 110 -6.47 16.40 10.91
N SER A 111 -5.91 17.36 10.19
CA SER A 111 -4.78 17.21 9.28
C SER A 111 -3.45 16.89 9.98
N ALA A 112 -3.17 17.43 11.16
CA ALA A 112 -1.86 17.30 11.79
C ALA A 112 -1.51 15.85 12.23
N GLN A 113 -2.47 15.08 12.77
CA GLN A 113 -2.25 13.67 13.15
C GLN A 113 -2.25 12.72 11.95
N LEU A 114 -2.89 13.08 10.85
CA LEU A 114 -2.96 12.27 9.63
C LEU A 114 -1.79 12.54 8.68
N ASN A 115 -1.09 13.67 8.81
CA ASN A 115 0.03 14.03 7.95
C ASN A 115 1.26 13.12 8.15
N SER A 116 1.42 12.58 9.36
CA SER A 116 2.47 11.62 9.68
C SER A 116 2.17 10.22 9.17
N LYS A 117 0.92 9.92 8.76
CA LYS A 117 0.55 8.59 8.27
C LYS A 117 0.94 8.46 6.79
N ARG A 118 1.50 7.32 6.44
CA ARG A 118 1.73 6.91 5.05
C ARG A 118 0.80 5.78 4.67
N TYR A 119 0.43 5.75 3.39
CA TYR A 119 -0.47 4.77 2.82
C TYR A 119 0.26 4.09 1.68
N LEU A 120 0.63 2.83 1.86
CA LEU A 120 1.16 2.01 0.78
C LEU A 120 -0.01 1.54 -0.08
N ILE A 121 0.03 1.85 -1.37
CA ILE A 121 -1.01 1.55 -2.34
C ILE A 121 -0.51 0.48 -3.28
N LEU A 122 -1.12 -0.70 -3.22
CA LEU A 122 -0.96 -1.74 -4.22
C LEU A 122 -1.86 -1.42 -5.42
N ILE A 123 -1.23 -1.13 -6.55
CA ILE A 123 -1.90 -0.82 -7.81
C ILE A 123 -1.87 -2.07 -8.68
N TYR A 124 -3.04 -2.67 -8.90
CA TYR A 124 -3.21 -3.79 -9.80
C TYR A 124 -3.72 -3.27 -11.15
N SER A 125 -2.88 -3.35 -12.18
CA SER A 125 -3.20 -2.97 -13.55
C SER A 125 -3.29 -4.23 -14.41
N VAL A 126 -4.50 -4.57 -14.82
CA VAL A 126 -4.73 -5.59 -15.86
C VAL A 126 -4.68 -4.92 -17.23
N GLU A 127 -4.06 -5.58 -18.21
CA GLU A 127 -3.87 -5.07 -19.58
C GLU A 127 -5.18 -4.79 -20.35
N PHE A 128 -6.35 -5.10 -19.77
CA PHE A 128 -7.65 -5.11 -20.46
C PHE A 128 -8.60 -3.95 -20.11
N ASP A 129 -8.11 -2.80 -19.64
CA ASP A 129 -8.90 -1.54 -19.59
C ASP A 129 -8.57 -0.56 -20.73
N ARG A 130 -7.84 -0.98 -21.76
CA ARG A 130 -7.61 -0.20 -23.00
C ARG A 130 -7.95 -0.99 -24.25
N TRP A 131 -9.23 -1.31 -24.44
CA TRP A 131 -9.76 -1.63 -25.77
C TRP A 131 -11.12 -0.93 -25.93
N GLY A 132 -11.17 0.09 -26.80
CA GLY A 132 -12.40 0.74 -27.28
C GLY A 132 -12.40 2.26 -27.16
#